data_AF-A0A9Q0S827-F1
#
_entry.id   AF-A0A9Q0S827-F1
#
_cell.length_a   1.000
_cell.length_b   1.000
_cell.length_c   1.000
_cell.angle_alpha   90.00
_cell.angle_beta   90.00
_cell.angle_gamma   90.00
#
_symmetry.space_group_name_H-M   'P 1'
#
loop_
_entity.id
_entity.type
_entity.pdbx_description
1 polymer ?
#
loop_
_entity_poly.entity_id
_entity_poly.type
_entity_poly.pdbx_seq_one_letter_code
_entity_poly.pdbx_strand_id
1 'polypeptide(L)'
;MRTTNQTGLHYVGHSQGTTVVLAMLAMLPKYNENIITLHLICPIVFLKHSGVFFRTISAFADQIEGAVESMETGEMFPGVPALRKLLSFFCSKSSPSYQMCKEYMFATVGPSFQWNDDLFIDPKIFEHFPNSVSYKQLIHYGQIIKAGG
;
A
#
# COMPACT_ATOMS: atom_id res chain seq x y z
N MET A 1 -25.16 4.16 -7.81
CA MET A 1 -26.47 4.81 -7.60
C MET A 1 -27.61 4.01 -8.17
N ARG A 2 -27.67 3.72 -9.48
CA ARG A 2 -28.78 2.96 -10.07
C ARG A 2 -29.01 1.56 -9.46
N THR A 3 -27.96 0.82 -9.14
CA THR A 3 -28.09 -0.51 -8.52
C THR A 3 -28.62 -0.47 -7.08
N THR A 4 -28.16 0.51 -6.29
CA THR A 4 -28.52 0.65 -4.87
C THR A 4 -29.66 1.64 -4.61
N ASN A 5 -30.14 2.30 -5.67
CA ASN A 5 -31.08 3.42 -5.67
C ASN A 5 -30.72 4.57 -4.71
N GLN A 6 -29.43 4.78 -4.43
CA GLN A 6 -28.93 5.88 -3.58
C GLN A 6 -28.48 7.07 -4.42
N THR A 7 -28.63 8.29 -3.88
CA THR A 7 -28.20 9.56 -4.50
C THR A 7 -26.74 9.91 -4.24
N GLY A 8 -26.05 9.13 -3.42
CA GLY A 8 -24.68 9.37 -2.98
C GLY A 8 -24.08 8.11 -2.36
N LEU A 9 -22.77 8.14 -2.08
CA LEU A 9 -22.11 7.13 -1.26
C LEU A 9 -21.18 7.77 -0.23
N HIS A 10 -20.96 7.07 0.86
CA HIS A 10 -19.88 7.37 1.81
C HIS A 10 -18.64 6.60 1.37
N TYR A 11 -17.52 7.30 1.18
CA TYR A 11 -16.25 6.67 0.82
C TYR A 11 -15.32 6.65 2.03
N VAL A 12 -14.75 5.49 2.32
CA VAL A 12 -13.71 5.32 3.33
C VAL A 12 -12.46 4.79 2.65
N GLY A 13 -11.42 5.61 2.57
CA GLY A 13 -10.14 5.27 1.98
C GLY A 13 -9.07 5.08 3.03
N HIS A 14 -8.21 4.09 2.84
CA HIS A 14 -7.01 3.90 3.64
C HIS A 14 -5.77 3.92 2.73
N SER A 15 -4.69 4.58 3.18
CA SER A 15 -3.40 4.61 2.46
C SER A 15 -3.61 5.00 0.98
N GLN A 16 -3.15 4.22 0.01
CA GLN A 16 -3.34 4.47 -1.42
C GLN A 16 -4.81 4.71 -1.84
N GLY A 17 -5.79 4.12 -1.15
CA GLY A 17 -7.21 4.36 -1.45
C GLY A 17 -7.58 5.84 -1.33
N THR A 18 -6.91 6.57 -0.43
CA THR A 18 -7.08 8.02 -0.29
C THR A 18 -6.54 8.79 -1.50
N THR A 19 -5.39 8.38 -2.04
CA THR A 19 -4.79 8.97 -3.25
C THR A 19 -5.72 8.81 -4.44
N VAL A 20 -6.25 7.59 -4.64
CA VAL A 20 -7.11 7.24 -5.76
C VAL A 20 -8.37 8.11 -5.78
N VAL A 21 -9.06 8.20 -4.64
CA VAL A 21 -10.30 9.00 -4.56
C VAL A 21 -10.02 10.49 -4.71
N LEU A 22 -8.95 11.02 -4.11
CA LEU A 22 -8.61 12.44 -4.24
C LEU A 22 -8.23 12.82 -5.68
N ALA A 23 -7.42 12.00 -6.35
CA ALA A 23 -7.08 12.22 -7.76
C ALA A 23 -8.33 12.16 -8.64
N MET A 24 -9.23 11.20 -8.40
CA MET A 24 -10.48 11.04 -9.14
C MET A 24 -11.41 12.26 -8.98
N LEU A 25 -11.62 12.75 -7.75
CA LEU A 25 -12.49 13.89 -7.47
C LEU A 25 -11.91 15.23 -8.00
N ALA A 26 -10.58 15.36 -8.03
CA ALA A 26 -9.91 16.52 -8.63
C ALA A 26 -10.00 16.52 -10.16
N MET A 27 -9.76 15.36 -10.79
CA MET A 27 -9.72 15.23 -12.25
C MET A 27 -11.11 15.10 -12.88
N LEU A 28 -12.10 14.61 -12.13
CA LEU A 28 -13.47 14.39 -12.59
C LEU A 28 -14.48 15.02 -11.63
N PRO A 29 -14.55 16.36 -11.56
CA PRO A 29 -15.37 17.07 -10.56
C PRO A 29 -16.85 16.70 -10.56
N LYS A 30 -17.37 16.19 -11.69
CA LYS A 30 -18.74 15.67 -11.80
C LYS A 30 -19.07 14.57 -10.79
N TYR A 31 -18.08 13.86 -10.25
CA TYR A 31 -18.31 12.82 -9.24
C TYR A 31 -18.37 13.36 -7.81
N ASN A 32 -18.04 14.64 -7.58
CA ASN A 32 -18.08 15.23 -6.25
C ASN A 32 -19.51 15.25 -5.69
N GLU A 33 -20.51 15.45 -6.55
CA GLU A 33 -21.93 15.39 -6.16
C GLU A 33 -22.36 13.99 -5.70
N ASN A 34 -21.59 12.96 -6.04
CA ASN A 34 -21.90 11.58 -5.69
C ASN A 34 -21.29 11.12 -4.36
N ILE A 35 -20.48 11.94 -3.69
CA ILE A 35 -19.83 11.63 -2.42
C ILE A 35 -20.53 12.39 -1.29
N ILE A 36 -21.18 11.67 -0.38
CA ILE A 36 -21.85 12.26 0.79
C ILE A 36 -20.82 12.61 1.85
N THR A 37 -19.96 11.65 2.20
CA THR A 37 -18.80 11.89 3.08
C THR A 37 -17.58 11.17 2.55
N LEU A 38 -16.43 11.78 2.79
CA LEU A 38 -15.12 11.26 2.44
C LEU A 38 -14.29 11.10 3.71
N HIS A 39 -14.08 9.86 4.14
CA HIS A 39 -13.24 9.52 5.28
C HIS A 39 -11.88 9.04 4.77
N LEU A 40 -10.82 9.77 5.12
CA LEU A 40 -9.46 9.45 4.69
C LEU A 40 -8.63 9.03 5.89
N ILE A 41 -8.18 7.77 5.89
CA ILE A 41 -7.37 7.19 6.95
C ILE A 41 -5.95 7.05 6.43
N CYS A 42 -4.98 7.63 7.17
CA CYS A 42 -3.58 7.72 6.73
C CYS A 42 -3.46 8.26 5.29
N PRO A 43 -3.95 9.50 5.02
CA PRO A 43 -4.02 10.02 3.66
C PRO A 43 -2.63 10.18 3.02
N ILE A 44 -2.51 9.70 1.79
CA ILE A 44 -1.29 9.79 0.98
C ILE A 44 -1.58 10.70 -0.20
N VAL A 45 -1.05 11.93 -0.16
CA VAL A 45 -1.26 12.93 -1.22
C VAL A 45 0.08 13.47 -1.69
N PHE A 46 0.88 13.98 -0.75
CA PHE A 46 2.24 14.45 -1.00
C PHE A 46 3.22 13.57 -0.22
N LEU A 47 4.27 13.10 -0.89
CA LEU A 47 5.23 12.14 -0.33
C LEU A 47 6.64 12.73 -0.17
N LYS A 48 6.79 14.07 -0.21
CA LYS A 48 8.07 14.76 0.00
C LYS A 48 8.78 14.38 1.30
N HIS A 49 8.02 14.15 2.35
CA HIS A 49 8.51 13.84 3.70
C HIS A 49 8.29 12.37 4.09
N SER A 50 8.26 11.46 3.10
CA SER A 50 8.19 10.02 3.37
C SER A 50 9.36 9.55 4.23
N GLY A 51 9.11 8.49 5.00
CA GLY A 51 10.13 7.85 5.83
C GLY A 51 11.34 7.39 5.03
N VAL A 52 12.47 7.21 5.74
CA VAL A 52 13.76 6.81 5.16
C VAL A 52 13.64 5.57 4.29
N PHE A 53 12.85 4.58 4.71
CA PHE A 53 12.65 3.34 3.94
C PHE A 53 12.18 3.62 2.50
N PHE A 54 11.07 4.35 2.33
CA PHE A 54 10.53 4.65 1.01
C PHE A 54 11.41 5.61 0.22
N ARG A 55 12.04 6.58 0.88
CA ARG A 55 13.00 7.47 0.23
C ARG A 55 14.20 6.69 -0.33
N THR A 56 14.75 5.76 0.44
CA THR A 56 15.86 4.91 0.00
C THR A 56 15.44 4.05 -1.18
N ILE A 57 14.31 3.34 -1.11
CA ILE A 57 13.83 2.52 -2.24
C ILE A 57 13.55 3.37 -3.47
N SER A 58 12.93 4.54 -3.29
CA SER A 58 12.65 5.47 -4.39
C SER A 58 13.93 5.93 -5.11
N ALA A 59 15.05 6.07 -4.39
CA ALA A 59 16.33 6.43 -5.01
C ALA A 59 16.84 5.38 -6.00
N PHE A 60 16.39 4.12 -5.84
CA PHE A 60 16.71 3.00 -6.74
C PHE A 60 15.58 2.68 -7.73
N ALA A 61 14.55 3.53 -7.84
CA ALA A 61 13.37 3.23 -8.65
C ALA A 61 13.70 2.93 -10.13
N ASP A 62 14.67 3.64 -10.71
CA ASP A 62 15.00 3.51 -12.14
C ASP A 62 15.72 2.17 -12.41
N GLN A 63 16.54 1.71 -11.46
CA GLN A 63 17.18 0.39 -11.51
C GLN A 63 16.16 -0.73 -11.28
N ILE A 64 15.21 -0.52 -10.37
CA ILE A 64 14.11 -1.46 -10.13
C ILE A 64 13.25 -1.56 -11.39
N GLU A 65 12.91 -0.44 -12.04
CA GLU A 65 12.14 -0.40 -13.28
C GLU A 65 12.81 -1.27 -14.37
N GLY A 66 14.09 -1.05 -14.65
CA GLY A 66 14.81 -1.87 -15.63
C GLY A 66 14.89 -3.36 -15.27
N ALA A 67 14.93 -3.71 -13.98
CA ALA A 67 14.90 -5.10 -13.55
C ALA A 67 13.51 -5.75 -13.73
N VAL A 68 12.45 -5.03 -13.35
CA VAL A 68 11.07 -5.57 -13.38
C VAL A 68 10.40 -5.47 -14.74
N GLU A 69 10.88 -4.61 -15.65
CA GLU A 69 10.42 -4.58 -17.05
C GLU A 69 10.64 -5.93 -17.76
N SER A 70 11.66 -6.68 -17.34
CA SER A 70 11.94 -8.02 -17.86
C SER A 70 10.97 -9.09 -17.32
N MET A 71 10.13 -8.77 -16.32
CA MET A 71 9.14 -9.70 -15.77
C MET A 71 7.90 -9.72 -16.67
N GLU A 72 7.63 -10.88 -17.27
CA GLU A 72 6.51 -11.08 -18.20
C GLU A 72 5.13 -10.84 -17.56
N THR A 73 5.01 -10.95 -16.23
CA THR A 73 3.72 -10.92 -15.53
C THR A 73 3.16 -9.51 -15.31
N GLY A 74 4.00 -8.46 -15.33
CA GLY A 74 3.54 -7.11 -14.99
C GLY A 74 3.24 -6.86 -13.51
N GLU A 75 3.38 -7.89 -12.66
CA GLU A 75 2.90 -7.92 -11.28
C GLU A 75 4.04 -8.04 -10.27
N MET A 76 3.93 -7.27 -9.19
CA MET A 76 4.71 -7.42 -7.98
C MET A 76 3.82 -8.04 -6.89
N PHE A 77 4.40 -8.93 -6.08
CA PHE A 77 3.69 -9.70 -5.05
C PHE A 77 2.54 -10.56 -5.61
N PRO A 78 2.82 -11.48 -6.55
CA PRO A 78 1.78 -12.32 -7.12
C PRO A 78 1.06 -13.04 -5.98
N GLY A 79 -0.28 -13.04 -6.02
CA GLY A 79 -1.15 -13.57 -4.97
C GLY A 79 -1.13 -15.10 -4.85
N VAL A 80 0.00 -15.75 -5.14
CA VAL A 80 0.12 -17.20 -5.12
C VAL A 80 0.07 -17.71 -3.68
N PRO A 81 -0.80 -18.69 -3.37
CA PRO A 81 -0.98 -19.17 -2.00
C PRO A 81 0.30 -19.66 -1.33
N ALA A 82 1.22 -20.25 -2.10
CA ALA A 82 2.52 -20.72 -1.61
C ALA A 82 3.40 -19.57 -1.08
N LEU A 83 3.45 -18.43 -1.80
CA LEU A 83 4.21 -17.26 -1.37
C LEU A 83 3.60 -16.65 -0.10
N ARG A 84 2.28 -16.60 0.00
CA ARG A 84 1.58 -16.08 1.20
C ARG A 84 1.82 -16.95 2.43
N LYS A 85 1.74 -18.27 2.27
CA LYS A 85 2.10 -19.21 3.35
C LYS A 85 3.56 -19.07 3.77
N LEU A 86 4.45 -18.89 2.81
CA LEU A 86 5.87 -18.66 3.08
C LEU A 86 6.09 -17.36 3.89
N LEU A 87 5.47 -16.25 3.48
CA LEU A 87 5.53 -14.98 4.20
C LEU A 87 4.93 -15.09 5.62
N SER A 88 3.78 -15.74 5.75
CA SER A 88 3.15 -16.01 7.05
C SER A 88 4.06 -16.82 7.97
N PHE A 89 4.73 -17.86 7.45
CA PHE A 89 5.72 -18.62 8.22
C PHE A 89 6.90 -17.74 8.66
N PHE A 90 7.47 -16.94 7.77
CA PHE A 90 8.58 -16.03 8.10
C PHE A 90 8.17 -14.93 9.11
N CYS A 91 6.91 -14.55 9.15
CA CYS A 91 6.38 -13.59 10.12
C CYS A 91 5.81 -14.26 11.38
N SER A 92 5.90 -15.58 11.52
CA SER A 92 5.50 -16.28 12.76
C SER A 92 6.49 -16.00 13.89
N LYS A 93 5.98 -15.80 15.11
CA LYS A 93 6.81 -15.54 16.30
C LYS A 93 7.83 -16.63 16.60
N SER A 94 7.51 -17.88 16.24
CA SER A 94 8.40 -19.03 16.39
C SER A 94 9.52 -19.04 15.34
N SER A 95 9.42 -18.24 14.29
CA SER A 95 10.42 -18.17 13.23
C SER A 95 11.62 -17.31 13.66
N PRO A 96 12.86 -17.73 13.36
CA PRO A 96 14.05 -16.89 13.53
C PRO A 96 13.99 -15.56 12.77
N SER A 97 13.17 -15.47 11.72
CA SER A 97 12.99 -14.27 10.90
C SER A 97 11.94 -13.29 11.44
N TYR A 98 11.28 -13.59 12.56
CA TYR A 98 10.20 -12.74 13.11
C TYR A 98 10.64 -11.29 13.28
N GLN A 99 11.85 -11.08 13.82
CA GLN A 99 12.40 -9.75 14.05
C GLN A 99 12.59 -8.96 12.74
N MET A 100 13.01 -9.63 11.66
CA MET A 100 13.12 -9.01 10.34
C MET A 100 11.76 -8.61 9.78
N CYS A 101 10.74 -9.47 9.94
CA CYS A 101 9.38 -9.13 9.53
C CYS A 101 8.83 -7.93 10.32
N LYS A 102 9.05 -7.89 11.64
CA LYS A 102 8.71 -6.76 12.51
C LYS A 102 9.36 -5.46 12.05
N GLU A 103 10.66 -5.47 11.79
CA GLU A 103 11.40 -4.29 11.34
C GLU A 103 10.92 -3.80 9.96
N TYR A 104 10.64 -4.72 9.04
CA TYR A 104 10.05 -4.39 7.74
C TYR A 104 8.69 -3.70 7.89
N MET A 105 7.82 -4.23 8.75
CA MET A 105 6.51 -3.61 9.01
C MET A 105 6.66 -2.23 9.64
N PHE A 106 7.55 -2.06 10.62
CA PHE A 106 7.80 -0.76 11.24
C PHE A 106 8.43 0.25 10.28
N ALA A 107 9.27 -0.21 9.35
CA ALA A 107 9.87 0.66 8.34
C ALA A 107 8.83 1.18 7.33
N THR A 108 7.78 0.41 7.06
CA THR A 108 6.75 0.74 6.06
C THR A 108 5.56 1.53 6.63
N VAL A 109 5.14 1.25 7.86
CA VAL A 109 3.93 1.89 8.42
C VAL A 109 4.16 2.57 9.78
N GLY A 110 5.39 2.51 10.29
CA GLY A 110 5.76 3.00 11.62
C GLY A 110 5.49 2.00 12.75
N PRO A 111 6.19 2.13 13.89
CA PRO A 111 5.86 1.38 15.10
C PRO A 111 4.55 1.89 15.71
N SER A 112 3.76 0.98 16.28
CA SER A 112 2.61 1.37 17.09
C SER A 112 2.98 1.30 18.57
N PHE A 113 2.86 2.42 19.28
CA PHE A 113 3.01 2.44 20.74
C PHE A 113 1.70 2.13 21.48
N GLN A 114 0.59 2.03 20.72
CA GLN A 114 -0.75 1.84 21.26
C GLN A 114 -1.25 0.40 21.09
N TRP A 115 -0.68 -0.36 20.16
CA TRP A 115 -1.09 -1.73 19.85
C TRP A 115 -0.02 -2.73 20.26
N ASN A 116 -0.46 -3.94 20.59
CA ASN A 116 0.45 -5.04 20.78
C ASN A 116 1.08 -5.40 19.42
N ASP A 117 2.41 -5.38 19.34
CA ASP A 117 3.19 -5.83 18.18
C ASP A 117 2.72 -7.19 17.66
N ASP A 118 2.30 -8.06 18.58
CA ASP A 118 1.80 -9.40 18.27
C ASP A 118 0.51 -9.41 17.45
N LEU A 119 -0.34 -8.40 17.63
CA LEU A 119 -1.54 -8.21 16.83
C LEU A 119 -1.18 -7.56 15.49
N PHE A 120 -0.21 -6.65 15.51
CA PHE A 120 0.21 -5.89 14.34
C PHE A 120 0.98 -6.75 13.32
N ILE A 121 1.70 -7.77 13.79
CA ILE A 121 2.53 -8.66 12.98
C ILE A 121 1.96 -10.09 13.04
N ASP A 122 0.64 -10.22 13.22
CA ASP A 122 -0.03 -11.52 13.22
C ASP A 122 0.21 -12.22 11.86
N PRO A 123 0.76 -13.45 11.85
CA PRO A 123 0.98 -14.25 10.64
C PRO A 123 -0.24 -14.39 9.73
N LYS A 124 -1.46 -14.33 10.29
CA LYS A 124 -2.72 -14.38 9.53
C LYS A 124 -2.89 -13.20 8.58
N ILE A 125 -2.32 -12.03 8.91
CA ILE A 125 -2.32 -10.88 8.00
C ILE A 125 -1.61 -11.27 6.70
N PHE A 126 -0.47 -11.96 6.81
CA PHE A 126 0.37 -12.34 5.67
C PHE A 126 -0.17 -13.50 4.84
N GLU A 127 -1.21 -14.19 5.33
CA GLU A 127 -1.98 -15.15 4.51
C GLU A 127 -2.87 -14.45 3.48
N HIS A 128 -3.16 -13.16 3.66
CA HIS A 128 -4.02 -12.37 2.78
C HIS A 128 -3.34 -11.12 2.20
N PHE A 129 -2.19 -10.72 2.74
CA PHE A 129 -1.42 -9.55 2.36
C PHE A 129 0.07 -9.92 2.15
N PRO A 130 0.80 -9.28 1.22
CA PRO A 130 0.34 -8.33 0.21
C PRO A 130 -0.54 -9.00 -0.87
N ASN A 131 -1.42 -8.18 -1.46
CA ASN A 131 -2.11 -8.54 -2.69
C ASN A 131 -1.31 -8.06 -3.89
N SER A 132 -1.57 -8.66 -5.06
CA SER A 132 -0.87 -8.31 -6.29
C SER A 132 -1.08 -6.84 -6.66
N VAL A 133 -0.01 -6.18 -7.07
CA VAL A 133 0.00 -4.80 -7.58
C VAL A 133 0.82 -4.75 -8.87
N SER A 134 0.50 -3.83 -9.77
CA SER A 134 1.35 -3.61 -10.93
C SER A 134 2.71 -3.05 -10.50
N TYR A 135 3.81 -3.53 -11.08
CA TYR A 135 5.14 -2.93 -10.81
C TYR A 135 5.16 -1.44 -11.16
N LYS A 136 4.41 -1.02 -12.20
CA LYS A 136 4.30 0.39 -12.62
C LYS A 136 3.71 1.27 -11.53
N GLN A 137 2.85 0.71 -10.69
CA GLN A 137 2.30 1.43 -9.55
C GLN A 137 3.41 1.74 -8.53
N LEU A 138 4.31 0.80 -8.25
CA LEU A 138 5.43 1.03 -7.32
C LEU A 138 6.42 2.06 -7.88
N ILE A 139 6.72 1.98 -9.18
CA ILE A 139 7.56 2.98 -9.86
C ILE A 139 6.91 4.37 -9.78
N HIS A 140 5.61 4.47 -10.04
CA HIS A 140 4.87 5.73 -9.95
C HIS A 140 4.96 6.35 -8.55
N TYR A 141 4.79 5.55 -7.49
CA TYR A 141 4.97 6.05 -6.11
C TYR A 141 6.42 6.49 -5.84
N GLY A 142 7.41 5.80 -6.40
CA GLY A 142 8.81 6.24 -6.38
C GLY A 142 9.01 7.61 -7.03
N GLN A 143 8.39 7.85 -8.18
CA GLN A 143 8.43 9.13 -8.88
C GLN A 143 7.77 10.26 -8.05
N ILE A 144 6.63 9.99 -7.41
CA ILE A 144 5.97 10.96 -6.52
C ILE A 144 6.88 11.33 -5.35
N ILE A 145 7.57 10.36 -4.73
CA ILE A 145 8.53 10.62 -3.64
C ILE A 145 9.69 11.50 -4.14
N LYS A 146 10.25 11.19 -5.31
CA LYS A 146 11.35 11.97 -5.92
C LYS A 146 10.93 13.41 -6.24
N ALA A 147 9.73 13.61 -6.82
CA ALA A 147 9.19 14.92 -7.17
C ALA A 147 8.72 15.71 -5.94
N GLY A 148 8.32 15.01 -4.87
CA GLY A 148 7.77 15.59 -3.65
C GLY A 148 6.27 15.87 -3.70
N GLY A 149 5.58 15.45 -4.76
CA GLY A 149 4.20 15.85 -5.05
C GLY A 149 4.00 16.24 -6.49
#